data_AF-A0A316TIA2-F1
#
_entry.id   AF-A0A316TIA2-F1
#
_cell.length_a   1.000
_cell.length_b   1.000
_cell.length_c   1.000
_cell.angle_alpha   90.00
_cell.angle_beta   90.00
_cell.angle_gamma   90.00
#
_symmetry.space_group_name_H-M   'P 1'
#
loop_
_entity.id
_entity.type
_entity.pdbx_description
1 polymer ?
#
loop_
_entity_poly.entity_id
_entity_poly.type
_entity_poly.pdbx_seq_one_letter_code
_entity_poly.pdbx_strand_id
1 'polypeptide(L)'
;MSTPRTDVDEWVLASAAEVARNVARHGVPITWSEAAERLRRTVELLSGPVFAVDDGGTFTPLPQQEIPRWQETGFAESVACAAVHYAGQPYYPENPQSSRVELAVPWDTATALVHLLSALLVARLTGPTPSCNQEQVEAAQLLNRLSADVAFEFSRDDDALMGDEEKVGERVYLLMQSCDVWQALDLLGNGREALRLAGVTDMEILDLTLWEASCWLFGPYEQAS
;
A
#
# COMPACT_ATOMS: atom_id res chain seq x y z
N MET A 1 5.43 -36.56 12.20
CA MET A 1 6.46 -35.58 12.62
C MET A 1 6.91 -34.87 11.36
N SER A 2 6.45 -33.64 11.13
CA SER A 2 6.97 -32.81 10.05
C SER A 2 8.39 -32.40 10.42
N THR A 3 9.35 -32.64 9.52
CA THR A 3 10.69 -32.05 9.66
C THR A 3 10.54 -30.53 9.77
N PRO A 4 11.23 -29.86 10.72
CA PRO A 4 11.24 -28.40 10.77
C PRO A 4 11.68 -27.86 9.41
N ARG A 5 10.91 -26.93 8.85
CA ARG A 5 11.27 -26.20 7.63
C ARG A 5 12.45 -25.28 7.96
N THR A 6 13.65 -25.84 7.81
CA THR A 6 14.92 -25.20 8.22
C THR A 6 15.14 -23.88 7.48
N ASP A 7 14.66 -23.79 6.24
CA ASP A 7 14.62 -22.58 5.42
C ASP A 7 13.77 -21.45 6.02
N VAL A 8 12.62 -21.79 6.62
CA VAL A 8 11.76 -20.81 7.29
C VAL A 8 12.41 -20.30 8.57
N ASP A 9 12.94 -21.20 9.41
CA ASP A 9 13.54 -20.79 10.68
C ASP A 9 14.80 -19.94 10.48
N GLU A 10 15.66 -20.27 9.51
CA GLU A 10 16.83 -19.46 9.14
C GLU A 10 16.42 -18.07 8.66
N TRP A 11 15.40 -17.99 7.79
CA TRP A 11 14.91 -16.71 7.30
C TRP A 11 14.26 -15.86 8.40
N VAL A 12 13.44 -16.47 9.28
CA VAL A 12 12.83 -15.78 10.42
C VAL A 12 13.90 -15.19 11.35
N LEU A 13 14.96 -15.95 11.63
CA LEU A 13 16.08 -15.50 12.45
C LEU A 13 16.80 -14.29 11.84
N ALA A 14 16.98 -14.28 10.51
CA ALA A 14 17.60 -13.18 9.79
C ALA A 14 16.74 -11.90 9.77
N SER A 15 15.40 -12.04 9.73
CA SER A 15 14.46 -10.93 9.51
C SER A 15 13.81 -10.37 10.79
N ALA A 16 13.80 -11.11 11.89
CA ALA A 16 13.10 -10.69 13.11
C ALA A 16 13.61 -9.37 13.71
N ALA A 17 14.91 -9.10 13.60
CA ALA A 17 15.50 -7.84 14.05
C ALA A 17 15.01 -6.63 13.23
N GLU A 18 14.78 -6.82 11.93
CA GLU A 18 14.22 -5.79 11.06
C GLU A 18 12.79 -5.45 11.45
N VAL A 19 11.95 -6.48 11.69
CA VAL A 19 10.57 -6.27 12.16
C VAL A 19 10.57 -5.51 13.48
N ALA A 20 11.35 -5.96 14.47
CA ALA A 20 11.40 -5.32 15.78
C ALA A 20 11.83 -3.84 15.67
N ARG A 21 12.85 -3.55 14.85
CA ARG A 21 13.31 -2.18 14.58
C ARG A 21 12.22 -1.32 13.93
N ASN A 22 11.56 -1.84 12.90
CA ASN A 22 10.52 -1.12 12.16
C ASN A 22 9.28 -0.85 13.02
N VAL A 23 8.86 -1.81 13.85
CA VAL A 23 7.74 -1.61 14.78
C VAL A 23 8.12 -0.59 15.87
N ALA A 24 9.31 -0.69 16.44
CA ALA A 24 9.79 0.24 17.47
C ALA A 24 9.89 1.70 16.98
N ARG A 25 10.19 1.92 15.68
CA ARG A 25 10.20 3.26 15.07
C ARG A 25 8.86 3.99 15.24
N HIS A 26 7.75 3.25 15.33
CA HIS A 26 6.40 3.78 15.46
C HIS A 26 5.90 3.79 16.92
N GLY A 27 6.80 3.65 17.90
CA GLY A 27 6.47 3.69 19.31
C GLY A 27 5.71 2.46 19.83
N VAL A 28 5.59 1.41 19.03
CA VAL A 28 4.94 0.16 19.42
C VAL A 28 5.97 -0.78 20.05
N PRO A 29 5.84 -1.14 21.34
CA PRO A 29 6.79 -2.02 21.99
C PRO A 29 6.60 -3.47 21.50
N ILE A 30 7.67 -4.06 20.96
CA ILE A 30 7.72 -5.48 20.62
C ILE A 30 9.11 -6.04 20.92
N THR A 31 9.16 -7.23 21.49
CA THR A 31 10.41 -7.96 21.69
C THR A 31 10.85 -8.67 20.41
N TRP A 32 12.15 -9.00 20.32
CA TRP A 32 12.67 -9.77 19.19
C TRP A 32 11.96 -11.13 19.03
N SER A 33 11.64 -11.82 20.14
CA SER A 33 10.92 -13.10 20.13
C SER A 33 9.50 -12.97 19.59
N GLU A 34 8.81 -11.90 19.95
CA GLU A 34 7.46 -11.60 19.48
C GLU A 34 7.43 -11.23 17.99
N ALA A 35 8.48 -10.57 17.49
CA ALA A 35 8.66 -10.29 16.08
C ALA A 35 8.92 -11.58 15.28
N ALA A 36 9.81 -12.45 15.76
CA ALA A 36 10.10 -13.74 15.16
C ALA A 36 8.85 -14.64 15.08
N GLU A 37 8.05 -14.67 16.15
CA GLU A 37 6.82 -15.47 16.19
C GLU A 37 5.75 -14.96 15.22
N ARG A 38 5.60 -13.63 15.07
CA ARG A 38 4.69 -13.06 14.06
C ARG A 38 5.12 -13.43 12.65
N LEU A 39 6.41 -13.28 12.34
CA LEU A 39 6.96 -13.68 11.04
C LEU A 39 6.66 -15.15 10.74
N ARG A 40 6.94 -16.04 11.70
CA ARG A 40 6.70 -17.48 11.55
C ARG A 40 5.24 -17.77 11.23
N ARG A 41 4.30 -17.18 11.98
CA ARG A 41 2.86 -17.37 11.73
C ARG A 41 2.43 -16.87 10.36
N THR A 42 2.90 -15.69 9.94
CA THR A 42 2.54 -15.16 8.62
C THR A 42 3.14 -16.01 7.49
N VAL A 43 4.38 -16.49 7.65
CA VAL A 43 5.02 -17.43 6.70
C VAL A 43 4.21 -18.72 6.60
N GLU A 44 3.78 -19.29 7.72
CA GLU A 44 2.97 -20.52 7.75
C GLU A 44 1.65 -20.35 6.99
N LEU A 45 0.95 -19.22 7.18
CA LEU A 45 -0.27 -18.89 6.45
C LEU A 45 -0.05 -18.78 4.93
N LEU A 46 1.06 -18.16 4.51
CA LEU A 46 1.36 -17.90 3.10
C LEU A 46 2.05 -19.05 2.37
N SER A 47 2.56 -20.04 3.12
CA SER A 47 3.23 -21.21 2.55
C SER A 47 2.26 -22.30 2.06
N GLY A 48 0.95 -22.05 2.13
CA GLY A 48 -0.08 -22.94 1.62
C GLY A 48 -0.13 -22.95 0.08
N PRO A 49 -0.54 -24.08 -0.54
CA PRO A 49 -0.76 -24.13 -1.97
C PRO A 49 -1.91 -23.19 -2.37
N VAL A 50 -1.69 -22.40 -3.42
CA VAL A 50 -2.73 -21.53 -4.01
C VAL A 50 -3.41 -22.29 -5.14
N PHE A 51 -4.73 -22.21 -5.20
CA PHE A 51 -5.54 -22.88 -6.22
C PHE A 51 -6.34 -21.84 -7.02
N ALA A 52 -6.46 -22.06 -8.32
CA ALA A 52 -7.48 -21.43 -9.16
C ALA A 52 -8.74 -22.29 -9.11
N VAL A 53 -9.91 -21.64 -9.04
CA VAL A 53 -11.20 -22.29 -9.20
C VAL A 53 -11.70 -22.00 -10.60
N ASP A 54 -11.96 -23.03 -11.38
CA ASP A 54 -12.58 -22.87 -12.70
C ASP A 54 -14.10 -22.68 -12.60
N ASP A 55 -14.75 -22.32 -13.72
CA ASP A 55 -16.21 -22.11 -13.79
C ASP A 55 -17.03 -23.36 -13.41
N GLY A 56 -16.39 -24.55 -13.38
CA GLY A 56 -16.97 -25.82 -12.95
C GLY A 56 -16.78 -26.12 -11.46
N GLY A 57 -16.11 -25.24 -10.70
CA GLY A 57 -15.80 -25.42 -9.29
C GLY A 57 -14.60 -26.33 -9.02
N THR A 58 -13.79 -26.64 -10.03
CA THR A 58 -12.59 -27.49 -9.89
C THR A 58 -11.43 -26.67 -9.38
N PHE A 59 -10.78 -27.15 -8.32
CA PHE A 59 -9.58 -26.54 -7.77
C PHE A 59 -8.33 -27.03 -8.51
N THR A 60 -7.69 -26.16 -9.28
CA THR A 60 -6.43 -26.43 -9.97
C THR A 60 -5.28 -25.74 -9.24
N PRO A 61 -4.24 -26.46 -8.78
CA PRO A 61 -3.11 -25.82 -8.11
C PRO A 61 -2.38 -24.90 -9.10
N LEU A 62 -2.11 -23.67 -8.67
CA LEU A 62 -1.30 -22.75 -9.44
C LEU A 62 0.18 -23.17 -9.40
N PRO A 63 0.96 -22.86 -10.45
CA PRO A 63 2.41 -23.06 -10.42
C PRO A 63 2.99 -22.37 -9.19
N GLN A 64 3.80 -23.10 -8.43
CA GLN A 64 4.53 -22.51 -7.31
C GLN A 64 5.54 -21.50 -7.87
N GLN A 65 5.56 -20.30 -7.28
CA GLN A 65 6.53 -19.27 -7.62
C GLN A 65 7.96 -19.77 -7.33
N GLU A 66 8.93 -19.33 -8.13
CA GLU A 66 10.35 -19.68 -7.92
C GLU A 66 10.87 -19.17 -6.57
N ILE A 67 10.33 -18.03 -6.11
CA ILE A 67 10.61 -17.45 -4.79
C ILE A 67 9.30 -17.44 -4.01
N PRO A 68 9.22 -18.06 -2.81
CA PRO A 68 8.06 -17.95 -1.95
C PRO A 68 7.78 -16.48 -1.58
N ARG A 69 6.51 -16.08 -1.55
CA ARG A 69 6.10 -14.70 -1.22
C ARG A 69 6.73 -14.15 0.06
N TRP A 70 6.89 -14.99 1.07
CA TRP A 70 7.49 -14.60 2.35
C TRP A 70 9.00 -14.36 2.30
N GLN A 71 9.67 -14.74 1.21
CA GLN A 71 11.07 -14.41 0.94
C GLN A 71 11.23 -13.16 0.06
N GLU A 72 10.13 -12.59 -0.44
CA GLU A 72 10.20 -11.39 -1.25
C GLU A 72 10.74 -10.20 -0.45
N THR A 73 11.47 -9.32 -1.12
CA THR A 73 11.96 -8.07 -0.52
C THR A 73 10.77 -7.24 -0.05
N GLY A 74 10.83 -6.74 1.19
CA GLY A 74 9.74 -5.97 1.80
C GLY A 74 8.76 -6.80 2.64
N PHE A 75 8.81 -8.13 2.59
CA PHE A 75 7.87 -8.95 3.37
C PHE A 75 7.99 -8.72 4.90
N ALA A 76 9.23 -8.60 5.41
CA ALA A 76 9.46 -8.24 6.82
C ALA A 76 8.91 -6.85 7.15
N GLU A 77 9.02 -5.89 6.23
CA GLU A 77 8.43 -4.56 6.37
C GLU A 77 6.90 -4.64 6.42
N SER A 78 6.25 -5.45 5.58
CA SER A 78 4.80 -5.66 5.59
C SER A 78 4.31 -6.26 6.91
N VAL A 79 5.05 -7.22 7.49
CA VAL A 79 4.73 -7.79 8.81
C VAL A 79 4.86 -6.73 9.92
N ALA A 80 5.87 -5.85 9.83
CA ALA A 80 5.99 -4.72 10.74
C ALA A 80 4.84 -3.72 10.58
N CYS A 81 4.48 -3.38 9.34
CA CYS A 81 3.36 -2.50 9.00
C CYS A 81 2.04 -3.00 9.60
N ALA A 82 1.71 -4.29 9.38
CA ALA A 82 0.53 -4.91 9.94
C ALA A 82 0.52 -4.87 11.48
N ALA A 83 1.68 -5.08 12.13
CA ALA A 83 1.78 -5.00 13.59
C ALA A 83 1.54 -3.57 14.12
N VAL A 84 1.99 -2.55 13.39
CA VAL A 84 1.77 -1.13 13.72
C VAL A 84 0.30 -0.75 13.50
N HIS A 85 -0.31 -1.15 12.38
CA HIS A 85 -1.73 -0.94 12.11
C HIS A 85 -2.62 -1.64 13.15
N TYR A 86 -2.30 -2.88 13.55
CA TYR A 86 -3.03 -3.59 14.61
C TYR A 86 -2.97 -2.86 15.97
N ALA A 87 -1.90 -2.10 16.22
CA ALA A 87 -1.79 -1.24 17.39
C ALA A 87 -2.55 0.09 17.24
N GLY A 88 -3.31 0.27 16.16
CA GLY A 88 -4.06 1.49 15.84
C GLY A 88 -3.18 2.66 15.39
N GLN A 89 -1.92 2.40 15.03
CA GLN A 89 -0.96 3.44 14.65
C GLN A 89 -0.76 3.48 13.13
N PRO A 90 -0.50 4.68 12.55
CA PRO A 90 -0.08 4.79 11.17
C PRO A 90 1.35 4.25 10.98
N TYR A 91 1.57 3.49 9.90
CA TYR A 91 2.90 3.09 9.50
C TYR A 91 3.48 4.11 8.50
N TYR A 92 4.73 4.50 8.69
CA TYR A 92 5.47 5.38 7.79
C TYR A 92 6.66 4.62 7.21
N PRO A 93 6.69 4.34 5.89
CA PRO A 93 7.78 3.60 5.26
C PRO A 93 9.09 4.40 5.30
N GLU A 94 10.22 3.70 5.43
CA GLU A 94 11.54 4.37 5.50
C GLU A 94 11.89 5.04 4.18
N ASN A 95 11.53 4.37 3.07
CA ASN A 95 11.65 4.90 1.73
C ASN A 95 10.34 4.65 0.96
N PRO A 96 9.42 5.63 0.96
CA PRO A 96 8.15 5.50 0.26
C PRO A 96 8.29 5.30 -1.25
N GLN A 97 9.43 5.67 -1.87
CA GLN A 97 9.65 5.50 -3.31
C GLN A 97 9.78 4.04 -3.73
N SER A 98 10.40 3.24 -2.87
CA SER A 98 10.74 1.84 -3.18
C SER A 98 9.98 0.84 -2.34
N SER A 99 9.45 1.27 -1.18
CA SER A 99 8.67 0.38 -0.33
C SER A 99 7.37 0.00 -1.01
N ARG A 100 7.00 -1.27 -0.84
CA ARG A 100 5.76 -1.85 -1.38
C ARG A 100 4.76 -2.18 -0.28
N VAL A 101 5.02 -1.74 0.95
CA VAL A 101 4.07 -1.97 2.03
C VAL A 101 2.78 -1.23 1.74
N GLU A 102 1.68 -1.88 2.08
CA GLU A 102 0.34 -1.31 1.98
C GLU A 102 0.08 -0.42 3.19
N LEU A 103 -0.15 0.86 2.95
CA LEU A 103 -0.47 1.86 3.96
C LEU A 103 -1.98 1.99 4.09
N ALA A 104 -2.44 2.23 5.32
CA ALA A 104 -3.83 2.56 5.60
C ALA A 104 -4.13 4.02 5.19
N VAL A 105 -4.41 4.25 3.90
CA VAL A 105 -4.73 5.58 3.37
C VAL A 105 -6.22 5.87 3.57
N PRO A 106 -6.63 7.03 4.13
CA PRO A 106 -8.05 7.34 4.29
C PRO A 106 -8.81 7.29 2.96
N TRP A 107 -10.03 6.77 3.01
CA TRP A 107 -10.87 6.56 1.83
C TRP A 107 -11.01 7.82 0.94
N ASP A 108 -11.28 8.97 1.56
CA ASP A 108 -11.45 10.24 0.84
C ASP A 108 -10.16 10.64 0.11
N THR A 109 -9.01 10.44 0.75
CA THR A 109 -7.70 10.73 0.16
C THR A 109 -7.39 9.76 -0.98
N ALA A 110 -7.65 8.47 -0.81
CA ALA A 110 -7.44 7.44 -1.84
C ALA A 110 -8.27 7.71 -3.10
N THR A 111 -9.56 7.99 -2.93
CA THR A 111 -10.47 8.32 -4.04
C THR A 111 -10.13 9.64 -4.70
N ALA A 112 -9.72 10.66 -3.93
CA ALA A 112 -9.23 11.93 -4.48
C ALA A 112 -7.97 11.75 -5.32
N LEU A 113 -7.00 10.92 -4.89
CA LEU A 113 -5.79 10.62 -5.69
C LEU A 113 -6.14 10.03 -7.06
N VAL A 114 -7.06 9.06 -7.10
CA VAL A 114 -7.55 8.46 -8.36
C VAL A 114 -8.21 9.51 -9.24
N HIS A 115 -9.09 10.32 -8.66
CA HIS A 115 -9.80 11.37 -9.40
C HIS A 115 -8.83 12.42 -9.98
N LEU A 116 -7.89 12.91 -9.17
CA LEU A 116 -6.90 13.91 -9.57
C LEU A 116 -5.94 13.37 -10.62
N LEU A 117 -5.50 12.11 -10.54
CA LEU A 117 -4.66 11.48 -11.57
C LEU A 117 -5.41 11.33 -12.89
N SER A 118 -6.69 10.96 -12.85
CA SER A 118 -7.54 10.94 -14.04
C SER A 118 -7.67 12.33 -14.66
N ALA A 119 -7.93 13.37 -13.85
CA ALA A 119 -7.99 14.75 -14.31
C ALA A 119 -6.64 15.22 -14.91
N LEU A 120 -5.51 14.83 -14.32
CA LEU A 120 -4.18 15.15 -14.84
C LEU A 120 -3.95 14.52 -16.21
N LEU A 121 -4.31 13.25 -16.40
CA LEU A 121 -4.21 12.58 -17.69
C LEU A 121 -5.09 13.26 -18.75
N VAL A 122 -6.34 13.60 -18.41
CA VAL A 122 -7.23 14.35 -19.31
C VAL A 122 -6.66 15.71 -19.67
N ALA A 123 -6.14 16.46 -18.69
CA ALA A 123 -5.53 17.76 -18.92
C ALA A 123 -4.31 17.67 -19.86
N ARG A 124 -3.46 16.66 -19.67
CA ARG A 124 -2.28 16.45 -20.52
C ARG A 124 -2.62 15.96 -21.93
N LEU A 125 -3.72 15.23 -22.10
CA LEU A 125 -4.19 14.74 -23.41
C LEU A 125 -4.99 15.79 -24.20
N THR A 126 -5.68 16.70 -23.51
CA THR A 126 -6.52 17.74 -24.15
C THR A 126 -5.84 19.11 -24.21
N GLY A 127 -4.65 19.24 -23.62
CA GLY A 127 -3.86 20.46 -23.62
C GLY A 127 -3.40 20.91 -25.02
N PRO A 128 -2.95 22.17 -25.16
CA PRO A 128 -2.59 22.78 -26.45
C PRO A 128 -1.42 22.09 -27.17
N THR A 129 -0.58 21.36 -26.44
CA THR A 129 0.46 20.48 -26.97
C THR A 129 0.25 19.06 -26.45
N PRO A 130 -0.70 18.29 -27.02
CA PRO A 130 -0.94 16.92 -26.58
C PRO A 130 0.28 16.08 -26.95
N SER A 131 0.83 15.36 -25.97
CA SER A 131 1.96 14.45 -26.23
C SER A 131 1.78 13.16 -25.44
N CYS A 132 1.65 12.03 -26.15
CA CYS A 132 1.71 10.70 -25.53
C CYS A 132 3.17 10.34 -25.30
N ASN A 133 3.67 10.64 -24.10
CA ASN A 133 5.02 10.35 -23.67
C ASN A 133 5.02 9.23 -22.60
N GLN A 134 6.21 8.74 -22.28
CA GLN A 134 6.40 7.68 -21.29
C GLN A 134 5.75 8.01 -19.93
N GLU A 135 5.81 9.28 -19.53
CA GLU A 135 5.23 9.76 -18.27
C GLU A 135 3.69 9.62 -18.24
N GLN A 136 3.00 9.82 -19.37
CA GLN A 136 1.55 9.58 -19.47
C GLN A 136 1.20 8.09 -19.39
N VAL A 137 2.03 7.23 -19.99
CA VAL A 137 1.84 5.77 -19.89
C VAL A 137 2.01 5.32 -18.45
N GLU A 138 3.03 5.83 -17.74
CA GLU A 138 3.26 5.55 -16.33
C GLU A 138 2.11 6.06 -15.45
N ALA A 139 1.63 7.28 -15.70
CA ALA A 139 0.48 7.84 -15.00
C ALA A 139 -0.81 7.03 -15.26
N ALA A 140 -1.03 6.53 -16.48
CA ALA A 140 -2.17 5.68 -16.80
C ALA A 140 -2.08 4.29 -16.14
N GLN A 141 -0.89 3.69 -16.10
CA GLN A 141 -0.65 2.43 -15.39
C GLN A 141 -0.86 2.60 -13.89
N LEU A 142 -0.37 3.69 -13.31
CA LEU A 142 -0.58 4.02 -11.91
C LEU A 142 -2.08 4.22 -11.62
N LEU A 143 -2.77 5.03 -12.44
CA LEU A 143 -4.22 5.23 -12.31
C LEU A 143 -4.96 3.88 -12.31
N ASN A 144 -4.58 2.95 -13.19
CA ASN A 144 -5.20 1.63 -13.25
C ASN A 144 -4.97 0.81 -11.98
N ARG A 145 -3.76 0.83 -11.40
CA ARG A 145 -3.48 0.15 -10.12
C ARG A 145 -4.31 0.74 -8.99
N LEU A 146 -4.25 2.07 -8.81
CA LEU A 146 -4.99 2.73 -7.73
C LEU A 146 -6.51 2.61 -7.89
N SER A 147 -7.01 2.63 -9.13
CA SER A 147 -8.44 2.39 -9.39
C SER A 147 -8.85 0.96 -9.08
N ALA A 148 -7.95 -0.02 -9.31
CA ALA A 148 -8.21 -1.41 -8.94
C ALA A 148 -8.29 -1.58 -7.42
N ASP A 149 -7.41 -0.91 -6.66
CA ASP A 149 -7.46 -0.94 -5.19
C ASP A 149 -8.80 -0.37 -4.68
N VAL A 150 -9.23 0.79 -5.20
CA VAL A 150 -10.54 1.40 -4.88
C VAL A 150 -11.70 0.48 -5.28
N ALA A 151 -11.68 -0.08 -6.49
CA ALA A 151 -12.76 -0.93 -6.99
C ALA A 151 -12.85 -2.27 -6.24
N PHE A 152 -11.71 -2.82 -5.80
CA PHE A 152 -11.67 -4.05 -5.02
C PHE A 152 -12.44 -3.89 -3.70
N GLU A 153 -12.23 -2.78 -2.99
CA GLU A 153 -12.96 -2.51 -1.75
C GLU A 153 -14.47 -2.29 -1.98
N PHE A 154 -14.88 -1.67 -3.10
CA PHE A 154 -16.30 -1.59 -3.46
C PHE A 154 -16.94 -2.96 -3.77
N SER A 155 -16.16 -3.95 -4.20
CA SER A 155 -16.66 -5.29 -4.48
C SER A 155 -16.83 -6.16 -3.23
N ARG A 156 -16.32 -5.71 -2.09
CA ARG A 156 -16.56 -6.31 -0.78
C ARG A 156 -17.92 -5.86 -0.24
N ASP A 157 -18.98 -6.21 -0.99
CA ASP A 157 -20.39 -6.10 -0.58
C ASP A 157 -20.70 -7.11 0.55
N ASP A 158 -20.01 -7.01 1.68
CA ASP A 158 -20.43 -7.63 2.94
C ASP A 158 -20.91 -6.51 3.88
N ASP A 159 -22.16 -6.08 3.64
CA ASP A 159 -23.00 -5.20 4.49
C ASP A 159 -23.14 -5.65 5.97
N ALA A 160 -22.39 -6.68 6.40
CA ALA A 160 -22.41 -7.25 7.74
C ALA A 160 -21.07 -7.19 8.49
N LEU A 161 -19.97 -6.75 7.87
CA LEU A 161 -18.61 -6.83 8.44
C LEU A 161 -17.83 -5.52 8.56
N MET A 162 -18.45 -4.37 8.30
CA MET A 162 -17.89 -3.07 8.69
C MET A 162 -18.04 -2.86 10.22
N GLY A 163 -17.47 -3.78 11.01
CA GLY A 163 -17.26 -3.59 12.44
C GLY A 163 -16.23 -2.49 12.69
N ASP A 164 -16.03 -2.13 13.95
CA ASP A 164 -15.01 -1.17 14.39
C ASP A 164 -13.54 -1.60 14.08
N GLU A 165 -13.35 -2.68 13.32
CA GLU A 165 -12.06 -3.34 13.07
C GLU A 165 -11.29 -2.80 11.84
N GLU A 166 -11.92 -2.01 10.97
CA GLU A 166 -11.26 -1.39 9.79
C GLU A 166 -11.01 0.13 9.96
N LYS A 167 -10.55 0.52 11.16
CA LYS A 167 -10.12 1.89 11.45
C LYS A 167 -8.65 1.92 11.88
N VAL A 168 -7.83 2.68 11.17
CA VAL A 168 -6.49 3.09 11.63
C VAL A 168 -6.61 4.56 12.05
N GLY A 169 -6.28 4.85 13.31
CA GLY A 169 -6.75 6.07 13.98
C GLY A 169 -8.27 6.00 14.21
N GLU A 170 -9.04 6.74 13.41
CA GLU A 170 -10.53 6.81 13.50
C GLU A 170 -11.22 6.80 12.13
N ARG A 171 -10.46 6.68 11.02
CA ARG A 171 -10.99 6.79 9.66
C ARG A 171 -11.03 5.43 8.97
N VAL A 172 -12.04 5.24 8.14
CA VAL A 172 -12.08 4.15 7.15
C VAL A 172 -10.91 4.36 6.19
N TYR A 173 -10.11 3.32 6.00
CA TYR A 173 -8.92 3.36 5.17
C TYR A 173 -8.99 2.31 4.07
N LEU A 174 -8.18 2.53 3.05
CA LEU A 174 -7.91 1.61 1.97
C LEU A 174 -6.42 1.29 1.99
N LEU A 175 -6.10 0.01 1.84
CA LEU A 175 -4.72 -0.46 1.78
C LEU A 175 -4.15 -0.16 0.40
N MET A 176 -3.21 0.79 0.32
CA MET A 176 -2.56 1.19 -0.92
C MET A 176 -1.05 1.01 -0.82
N GLN A 177 -0.41 0.55 -1.89
CA GLN A 177 1.04 0.44 -1.92
C GLN A 177 1.70 1.82 -1.75
N SER A 178 2.60 1.95 -0.78
CA SER A 178 3.30 3.20 -0.48
C SER A 178 4.00 3.82 -1.69
N CYS A 179 4.66 3.01 -2.54
CA CYS A 179 5.27 3.50 -3.78
C CYS A 179 4.28 4.07 -4.78
N ASP A 180 3.08 3.51 -4.88
CA ASP A 180 2.06 4.02 -5.79
C ASP A 180 1.46 5.33 -5.26
N VAL A 181 1.23 5.44 -3.95
CA VAL A 181 0.83 6.71 -3.31
C VAL A 181 1.91 7.78 -3.49
N TRP A 182 3.18 7.43 -3.31
CA TRP A 182 4.29 8.34 -3.55
C TRP A 182 4.36 8.79 -5.01
N GLN A 183 4.24 7.86 -5.97
CA GLN A 183 4.26 8.18 -7.39
C GLN A 183 3.09 9.09 -7.77
N ALA A 184 1.91 8.89 -7.16
CA ALA A 184 0.75 9.75 -7.36
C ALA A 184 1.03 11.19 -6.90
N LEU A 185 1.61 11.36 -5.71
CA LEU A 185 2.01 12.67 -5.21
C LEU A 185 3.01 13.37 -6.13
N ASP A 186 4.04 12.66 -6.60
CA ASP A 186 5.06 13.24 -7.47
C ASP A 186 4.45 13.70 -8.80
N LEU A 187 3.64 12.86 -9.44
CA LEU A 187 2.97 13.20 -10.71
C LEU A 187 2.00 14.37 -10.56
N LEU A 188 1.23 14.41 -9.47
CA LEU A 188 0.27 15.49 -9.20
C LEU A 188 0.96 16.80 -8.83
N GLY A 189 2.05 16.74 -8.05
CA GLY A 189 2.87 17.89 -7.72
C GLY A 189 3.52 18.51 -8.96
N ASN A 190 4.14 17.68 -9.80
CA ASN A 190 4.75 18.11 -11.07
C ASN A 190 3.68 18.49 -12.13
N GLY A 191 2.48 17.93 -12.03
CA GLY A 191 1.34 18.16 -12.91
C GLY A 191 0.48 19.37 -12.55
N ARG A 192 0.78 20.10 -11.47
CA ARG A 192 -0.03 21.20 -10.94
C ARG A 192 -0.42 22.23 -11.99
N GLU A 193 0.53 22.66 -12.81
CA GLU A 193 0.29 23.69 -13.81
C GLU A 193 -0.63 23.21 -14.94
N ALA A 194 -0.52 21.92 -15.32
CA ALA A 194 -1.40 21.33 -16.32
C ALA A 194 -2.85 21.28 -15.83
N LEU A 195 -3.07 20.88 -14.57
CA LEU A 195 -4.39 20.90 -13.93
C LEU A 195 -4.96 22.32 -13.86
N ARG A 196 -4.14 23.29 -13.43
CA ARG A 196 -4.52 24.71 -13.33
C ARG A 196 -4.94 25.30 -14.68
N LEU A 197 -4.19 25.03 -15.74
CA LEU A 197 -4.48 25.54 -17.08
C LEU A 197 -5.72 24.89 -17.71
N ALA A 198 -5.95 23.60 -17.43
CA ALA A 198 -7.11 22.89 -17.93
C ALA A 198 -8.41 23.29 -17.20
N GLY A 199 -8.31 23.82 -15.97
CA GLY A 199 -9.48 24.26 -15.19
C GLY A 199 -10.42 23.11 -14.79
N VAL A 200 -9.91 21.87 -14.81
CA VAL A 200 -10.66 20.63 -14.56
C VAL A 200 -10.70 20.24 -13.08
N THR A 201 -9.97 20.96 -12.23
CA THR A 201 -9.75 20.60 -10.83
C THR A 201 -9.67 21.84 -9.97
N ASP A 202 -10.27 21.78 -8.79
CA ASP A 202 -10.09 22.78 -7.75
C ASP A 202 -8.69 22.64 -7.11
N MET A 203 -7.91 23.73 -7.14
CA MET A 203 -6.55 23.72 -6.63
C MET A 203 -6.50 23.56 -5.10
N GLU A 204 -7.55 23.96 -4.38
CA GLU A 204 -7.65 23.74 -2.93
C GLU A 204 -7.79 22.24 -2.61
N ILE A 205 -8.56 21.51 -3.43
CA ILE A 205 -8.69 20.05 -3.32
C ILE A 205 -7.34 19.38 -3.60
N LEU A 206 -6.63 19.80 -4.65
CA LEU A 206 -5.29 19.29 -4.94
C LEU A 206 -4.34 19.51 -3.75
N ASP A 207 -4.29 20.73 -3.21
CA ASP A 207 -3.40 21.07 -2.10
C ASP A 207 -3.71 20.25 -0.84
N LEU A 208 -5.00 20.11 -0.51
CA LEU A 208 -5.44 19.29 0.62
C LEU A 208 -5.08 17.82 0.42
N THR A 209 -5.35 17.23 -0.74
CA THR A 209 -5.04 15.82 -1.00
C THR A 209 -3.53 15.56 -1.00
N LEU A 210 -2.72 16.44 -1.60
CA LEU A 210 -1.26 16.32 -1.57
C LEU A 210 -0.73 16.38 -0.13
N TRP A 211 -1.27 17.29 0.68
CA TRP A 211 -0.90 17.41 2.09
C TRP A 211 -1.31 16.17 2.90
N GLU A 212 -2.57 15.72 2.78
CA GLU A 212 -3.06 14.54 3.50
C GLU A 212 -2.24 13.30 3.16
N ALA A 213 -2.07 12.98 1.87
CA ALA A 213 -1.31 11.80 1.46
C ALA A 213 0.17 11.90 1.86
N SER A 214 0.76 13.10 1.90
CA SER A 214 2.11 13.29 2.44
C SER A 214 2.20 12.93 3.92
N CYS A 215 1.20 13.30 4.73
CA CYS A 215 1.17 12.93 6.15
C CYS A 215 1.14 11.42 6.37
N TRP A 216 0.61 10.64 5.43
CA TRP A 216 0.58 9.17 5.51
C TRP A 216 1.86 8.49 5.01
N LEU A 217 2.67 9.16 4.18
CA LEU A 217 3.96 8.64 3.75
C LEU A 217 5.11 9.03 4.68
N PHE A 218 5.03 10.22 5.29
CA PHE A 218 6.16 10.84 6.01
C PHE A 218 5.86 11.14 7.48
N GLY A 219 4.62 10.97 7.91
CA GLY A 219 4.16 11.41 9.23
C GLY A 219 3.74 12.88 9.27
N PRO A 220 3.15 13.32 10.40
CA PRO A 220 2.81 14.73 10.58
C PRO A 220 4.09 15.59 10.53
N TYR A 221 4.01 16.74 9.88
CA TYR A 221 5.12 17.71 9.73
C TYR A 221 5.64 18.29 11.07
N GLU A 222 5.07 17.93 12.23
CA GLU A 222 5.40 18.48 13.55
C GLU A 222 6.63 17.85 14.26
N GLN A 223 7.63 17.36 13.51
CA GLN A 223 8.92 16.96 14.09
C GLN A 223 10.15 17.59 13.41
N ALA A 224 10.00 18.82 12.92
CA ALA A 224 11.12 19.69 12.64
C ALA A 224 10.92 21.04 13.36
N SER A 225 11.32 21.09 14.63
CA SER A 225 11.52 22.32 15.41
C SER A 225 12.77 22.17 16.24
#